data_AF-A0A2J6PZ27-F1
#
_entry.id   AF-A0A2J6PZ27-F1
#
_cell.length_a   1.000
_cell.length_b   1.000
_cell.length_c   1.000
_cell.angle_alpha   90.00
_cell.angle_beta   90.00
_cell.angle_gamma   90.00
#
_symmetry.space_group_name_H-M   'P 1'
#
loop_
_entity.id
_entity.type
_entity.pdbx_description
1 polymer ?
#
loop_
_entity_poly.entity_id
_entity_poly.type
_entity_poly.pdbx_seq_one_letter_code
_entity_poly.pdbx_strand_id
1 'polypeptide(L)'
;MAPKKENLLLLGATGYIGSYILEQILAAKSNFGKISIFTSPSTATNKPAELEKLKSQGVSVIIGDTSNASELLRAFDGIDTVISAAGRPIIAQQIDWINVAIQAPSVKRFFPSEYGTDIEYDATSADEVPHQQKLKVRAALRKQEKEGKGLDYTFVVTGPFAYGYLGKPRGGLGGFDVKAKRAVVLGDGKGKISLTTDPDVGKLVVAALLHPEEAKNRALRVNSFTTTPLDIIAEFEKQTGGEKWEVEYHSLEEARESEKKAYEEGSPVAVGFTLRRIWAEGRTLYEKRDNGVIGAEEGLDTLADAVKVAIENQTGR
;
A
#
# COMPACT_ATOMS: atom_id res chain seq x y z
N MET A 1 3.92 -29.34 19.03
CA MET A 1 2.76 -28.42 19.22
C MET A 1 2.64 -27.58 17.96
N ALA A 2 1.43 -27.37 17.44
CA ALA A 2 1.26 -26.43 16.32
C ALA A 2 1.69 -25.02 16.78
N PRO A 3 2.31 -24.20 15.91
CA PRO A 3 2.65 -22.83 16.26
C PRO A 3 1.40 -22.06 16.71
N LYS A 4 1.54 -21.22 17.74
CA LYS A 4 0.45 -20.37 18.23
C LYS A 4 0.02 -19.44 17.10
N LYS A 5 -1.27 -19.43 16.75
CA LYS A 5 -1.81 -18.48 15.77
C LYS A 5 -1.89 -17.09 16.40
N GLU A 6 -1.46 -16.08 15.66
CA GLU A 6 -1.46 -14.70 16.13
C GLU A 6 -2.86 -14.08 16.08
N ASN A 7 -3.18 -13.31 17.12
CA ASN A 7 -4.31 -12.40 17.13
C ASN A 7 -3.93 -11.09 16.45
N LEU A 8 -4.71 -10.70 15.44
CA LEU A 8 -4.45 -9.53 14.61
C LEU A 8 -5.41 -8.38 14.97
N LEU A 9 -4.91 -7.16 14.90
CA LEU A 9 -5.74 -5.95 14.88
C LEU A 9 -5.35 -5.03 13.73
N LEU A 10 -6.32 -4.66 12.90
CA LEU A 10 -6.13 -3.73 11.80
C LEU A 10 -6.70 -2.34 12.11
N LEU A 11 -5.87 -1.32 11.94
CA LEU A 11 -6.26 0.10 11.92
C LEU A 11 -6.45 0.53 10.46
N GLY A 12 -7.57 1.19 10.14
CA GLY A 12 -7.85 1.64 8.77
C GLY A 12 -8.36 0.53 7.84
N ALA A 13 -8.91 -0.55 8.39
CA ALA A 13 -9.35 -1.74 7.64
C ALA A 13 -10.48 -1.49 6.62
N THR A 14 -11.26 -0.42 6.78
CA THR A 14 -12.33 -0.01 5.86
C THR A 14 -11.89 1.08 4.87
N GLY A 15 -10.60 1.42 4.85
CA GLY A 15 -9.97 2.31 3.89
C GLY A 15 -9.55 1.57 2.63
N TYR A 16 -9.16 2.31 1.58
CA TYR A 16 -8.91 1.76 0.25
C TYR A 16 -7.99 0.53 0.24
N ILE A 17 -6.75 0.65 0.76
CA ILE A 17 -5.83 -0.48 0.79
C ILE A 17 -6.11 -1.44 1.96
N GLY A 18 -6.64 -0.91 3.07
CA GLY A 18 -6.96 -1.68 4.26
C GLY A 18 -8.02 -2.76 3.98
N SER A 19 -8.98 -2.50 3.08
CA SER A 19 -9.99 -3.47 2.71
C SER A 19 -9.40 -4.66 1.95
N TYR A 20 -8.46 -4.43 1.04
CA TYR A 20 -7.76 -5.51 0.33
C TYR A 20 -6.87 -6.33 1.27
N ILE A 21 -6.18 -5.67 2.22
CA ILE A 21 -5.40 -6.37 3.24
C ILE A 21 -6.30 -7.24 4.12
N LEU A 22 -7.42 -6.68 4.61
CA LEU A 22 -8.36 -7.43 5.45
C LEU A 22 -8.98 -8.61 4.68
N GLU A 23 -9.34 -8.43 3.41
CA GLU A 23 -9.89 -9.49 2.57
C GLU A 23 -8.93 -10.68 2.46
N GLN A 24 -7.64 -10.43 2.21
CA GLN A 24 -6.65 -11.51 2.11
C GLN A 24 -6.36 -12.16 3.48
N ILE A 25 -6.39 -11.40 4.57
CA ILE A 25 -6.31 -11.95 5.93
C ILE A 25 -7.50 -12.88 6.21
N LEU A 26 -8.71 -12.51 5.78
CA LEU A 26 -9.91 -13.33 5.94
C LEU A 26 -9.89 -14.58 5.04
N ALA A 27 -9.33 -14.49 3.84
CA ALA A 27 -9.09 -15.65 2.99
C ALA A 27 -8.11 -16.65 3.66
N ALA A 28 -7.10 -16.13 4.37
CA ALA A 28 -6.12 -16.90 5.12
C ALA A 28 -6.49 -17.10 6.61
N LYS A 29 -7.75 -16.92 7.01
CA LYS A 29 -8.19 -16.91 8.42
C LYS A 29 -7.81 -18.16 9.21
N SER A 30 -7.65 -19.30 8.55
CA SER A 30 -7.23 -20.55 9.18
C SER A 30 -5.81 -20.49 9.76
N ASN A 31 -4.98 -19.54 9.34
CA ASN A 31 -3.63 -19.32 9.88
C ASN A 31 -3.59 -18.38 11.08
N PHE A 32 -4.66 -17.64 11.34
CA PHE A 32 -4.71 -16.60 12.37
C PHE A 32 -5.66 -16.98 13.52
N GLY A 33 -5.46 -16.31 14.66
CA GLY A 33 -6.33 -16.38 15.81
C GLY A 33 -7.51 -15.42 15.65
N LYS A 34 -7.73 -14.57 16.66
CA LYS A 34 -8.72 -13.50 16.60
C LYS A 34 -8.30 -12.46 15.55
N ILE A 35 -9.22 -12.10 14.66
CA ILE A 35 -9.05 -11.00 13.71
C ILE A 35 -9.94 -9.85 14.17
N SER A 36 -9.32 -8.71 14.45
CA SER A 36 -10.00 -7.51 14.94
C SER A 36 -9.76 -6.32 14.02
N ILE A 37 -10.72 -5.40 13.96
CA ILE A 37 -10.51 -4.07 13.37
C ILE A 37 -10.78 -3.01 14.43
N PHE A 38 -10.04 -1.92 14.37
CA PHE A 38 -10.30 -0.72 15.16
C PHE A 38 -10.73 0.41 14.23
N THR A 39 -11.94 0.92 14.43
CA THR A 39 -12.59 1.87 13.52
C THR A 39 -13.19 3.06 14.28
N SER A 40 -13.20 4.24 13.65
CA SER A 40 -13.68 5.45 14.32
C SER A 40 -15.20 5.46 14.48
N PRO A 41 -15.75 6.17 15.48
CA PRO A 41 -17.20 6.36 15.62
C PRO A 41 -17.85 6.92 14.35
N SER A 42 -17.19 7.88 13.70
CA SER A 42 -17.66 8.44 12.42
C SER A 42 -17.75 7.39 11.31
N THR A 43 -16.75 6.51 11.20
CA THR A 43 -16.78 5.39 10.24
C THR A 43 -17.91 4.42 10.56
N ALA A 44 -18.11 4.12 11.85
CA ALA A 44 -19.19 3.24 12.28
C ALA A 44 -20.59 3.78 11.93
N THR A 45 -20.78 5.09 12.06
CA THR A 45 -22.03 5.76 11.64
C THR A 45 -22.19 5.77 10.12
N ASN A 46 -21.11 5.99 9.36
CA ASN A 46 -21.18 6.17 7.90
C ASN A 46 -21.17 4.85 7.12
N LYS A 47 -20.64 3.77 7.69
CA LYS A 47 -20.48 2.46 7.03
C LYS A 47 -21.06 1.29 7.84
N PRO A 48 -22.28 1.38 8.40
CA PRO A 48 -22.81 0.35 9.30
C PRO A 48 -22.97 -1.01 8.60
N ALA A 49 -23.44 -1.03 7.34
CA ALA A 49 -23.61 -2.27 6.58
C ALA A 49 -22.28 -3.00 6.31
N GLU A 50 -21.20 -2.24 6.06
CA GLU A 50 -19.85 -2.80 5.88
C GLU A 50 -19.37 -3.45 7.18
N LEU A 51 -19.58 -2.80 8.34
CA LEU A 51 -19.19 -3.35 9.64
C LEU A 51 -20.02 -4.57 10.03
N GLU A 52 -21.32 -4.59 9.77
CA GLU A 52 -22.16 -5.78 10.01
C GLU A 52 -21.74 -6.96 9.13
N LYS A 53 -21.37 -6.71 7.87
CA LYS A 53 -20.77 -7.74 7.01
C LYS A 53 -19.50 -8.31 7.63
N LEU A 54 -18.58 -7.45 8.10
CA LEU A 54 -17.34 -7.91 8.75
C LEU A 54 -17.62 -8.74 10.02
N LYS A 55 -18.58 -8.30 10.86
CA LYS A 55 -19.00 -9.08 12.05
C LYS A 55 -19.52 -10.46 11.66
N SER A 56 -20.35 -10.56 10.60
CA SER A 56 -20.85 -11.86 10.10
C SER A 56 -19.75 -12.78 9.56
N GLN A 57 -18.60 -12.21 9.15
CA GLN A 57 -17.42 -12.97 8.74
C GLN A 57 -16.52 -13.37 9.92
N GLY A 58 -16.92 -13.04 11.16
CA GLY A 58 -16.19 -13.37 12.38
C GLY A 58 -15.16 -12.31 12.80
N VAL A 59 -15.18 -11.12 12.21
CA VAL A 59 -14.29 -10.02 12.60
C VAL A 59 -14.79 -9.34 13.86
N SER A 60 -13.91 -9.18 14.86
CA SER A 60 -14.17 -8.38 16.05
C SER A 60 -14.05 -6.89 15.72
N VAL A 61 -15.17 -6.19 15.65
CA VAL A 61 -15.20 -4.74 15.37
C VAL A 61 -15.13 -3.95 16.68
N ILE A 62 -14.04 -3.20 16.87
CA ILE A 62 -13.81 -2.32 18.02
C ILE A 62 -13.99 -0.88 17.54
N ILE A 63 -14.87 -0.13 18.20
CA ILE A 63 -15.13 1.27 17.89
C ILE A 63 -14.39 2.14 18.91
N GLY A 64 -13.59 3.08 18.43
CA GLY A 64 -12.87 4.03 19.28
C GLY A 64 -12.10 5.08 18.49
N ASP A 65 -11.52 6.05 19.19
CA ASP A 65 -10.70 7.11 18.62
C ASP A 65 -9.22 6.70 18.58
N THR A 66 -8.62 6.74 17.40
CA THR A 66 -7.18 6.46 17.21
C THR A 66 -6.28 7.53 17.83
N SER A 67 -6.84 8.65 18.27
CA SER A 67 -6.15 9.70 19.02
C SER A 67 -6.20 9.47 20.54
N ASN A 68 -7.02 8.51 21.00
CA ASN A 68 -7.17 8.19 22.42
C ASN A 68 -6.30 6.98 22.80
N ALA A 69 -5.16 7.24 23.43
CA ALA A 69 -4.21 6.20 23.84
C ALA A 69 -4.83 5.12 24.74
N SER A 70 -5.74 5.49 25.64
CA SER A 70 -6.40 4.54 26.55
C SER A 70 -7.41 3.63 25.86
N GLU A 71 -8.05 4.10 24.78
CA GLU A 71 -8.91 3.28 23.94
C GLU A 71 -8.09 2.30 23.08
N LEU A 72 -7.01 2.77 22.48
CA LEU A 72 -6.08 1.93 21.74
C LEU A 72 -5.44 0.85 22.64
N LEU A 73 -5.00 1.22 23.84
CA LEU A 73 -4.38 0.27 24.77
C LEU A 73 -5.34 -0.87 25.13
N ARG A 74 -6.63 -0.54 25.39
CA ARG A 74 -7.66 -1.56 25.62
C ARG A 74 -7.92 -2.41 24.38
N ALA A 75 -7.87 -1.82 23.19
CA ALA A 75 -8.05 -2.57 21.94
C ALA A 75 -6.88 -3.51 21.63
N PHE A 76 -5.67 -3.19 22.10
CA PHE A 76 -4.47 -4.00 21.92
C PHE A 76 -4.36 -5.16 22.92
N ASP A 77 -5.23 -5.22 23.93
CA ASP A 77 -5.25 -6.32 24.89
C ASP A 77 -5.49 -7.67 24.20
N GLY A 78 -4.57 -8.60 24.41
CA GLY A 78 -4.59 -9.92 23.79
C GLY A 78 -4.28 -9.94 22.29
N ILE A 79 -3.88 -8.83 21.68
CA ILE A 79 -3.43 -8.74 20.28
C ILE A 79 -1.93 -9.03 20.22
N ASP A 80 -1.51 -9.90 19.30
CA ASP A 80 -0.09 -10.22 19.06
C ASP A 80 0.50 -9.28 17.99
N THR A 81 -0.27 -8.94 16.93
CA THR A 81 0.21 -8.14 15.80
C THR A 81 -0.76 -7.02 15.44
N VAL A 82 -0.24 -5.78 15.35
CA VAL A 82 -1.00 -4.60 14.90
C VAL A 82 -0.59 -4.25 13.48
N ILE A 83 -1.59 -4.08 12.60
CA ILE A 83 -1.41 -3.73 11.19
C ILE A 83 -2.09 -2.39 10.95
N SER A 84 -1.32 -1.40 10.51
CA SER A 84 -1.82 -0.07 10.18
C SER A 84 -1.97 0.06 8.67
N ALA A 85 -3.17 0.43 8.21
CA ALA A 85 -3.49 0.89 6.87
C ALA A 85 -3.95 2.35 6.88
N ALA A 86 -3.33 3.16 7.75
CA ALA A 86 -3.59 4.59 7.86
C ALA A 86 -3.44 5.33 6.53
N GLY A 87 -4.42 6.19 6.21
CA GLY A 87 -4.33 7.11 5.08
C GLY A 87 -3.35 8.26 5.32
N ARG A 88 -2.93 8.94 4.23
CA ARG A 88 -1.96 10.05 4.25
C ARG A 88 -2.19 11.09 5.36
N PRO A 89 -3.43 11.58 5.62
CA PRO A 89 -3.64 12.63 6.62
C PRO A 89 -3.26 12.26 8.06
N ILE A 90 -3.20 10.97 8.38
CA ILE A 90 -2.99 10.47 9.74
C ILE A 90 -1.74 9.58 9.87
N ILE A 91 -0.84 9.58 8.89
CA ILE A 91 0.39 8.75 8.91
C ILE A 91 1.23 9.03 10.17
N ALA A 92 1.32 10.28 10.61
CA ALA A 92 2.11 10.64 11.78
C ALA A 92 1.54 10.10 13.10
N GLN A 93 0.22 9.89 13.19
CA GLN A 93 -0.42 9.34 14.40
C GLN A 93 0.07 7.93 14.73
N GLN A 94 0.62 7.21 13.73
CA GLN A 94 1.21 5.89 13.94
C GLN A 94 2.33 5.91 14.99
N ILE A 95 3.03 7.03 15.18
CA ILE A 95 4.06 7.17 16.22
C ILE A 95 3.45 6.97 17.62
N ASP A 96 2.27 7.52 17.86
CA ASP A 96 1.54 7.34 19.11
C ASP A 96 1.03 5.89 19.23
N TRP A 97 0.57 5.30 18.13
CA TRP A 97 0.12 3.90 18.11
C TRP A 97 1.26 2.94 18.40
N ILE A 98 2.47 3.21 17.91
CA ILE A 98 3.70 2.47 18.23
C ILE A 98 3.98 2.57 19.73
N ASN A 99 3.89 3.77 20.31
CA ASN A 99 4.10 3.96 21.75
C ASN A 99 3.06 3.20 22.60
N VAL A 100 1.81 3.12 22.15
CA VAL A 100 0.76 2.32 22.80
C VAL A 100 1.01 0.82 22.61
N ALA A 101 1.46 0.40 21.42
CA ALA A 101 1.81 -1.00 21.14
C ALA A 101 2.95 -1.49 22.05
N ILE A 102 3.96 -0.66 22.30
CA ILE A 102 5.06 -0.97 23.24
C ILE A 102 4.54 -1.15 24.68
N GLN A 103 3.50 -0.42 25.07
CA GLN A 103 2.90 -0.52 26.40
C GLN A 103 1.99 -1.75 26.54
N ALA A 104 1.47 -2.28 25.44
CA ALA A 104 0.59 -3.44 25.43
C ALA A 104 1.41 -4.75 25.51
N PRO A 105 1.38 -5.51 26.63
CA PRO A 105 2.30 -6.63 26.84
C PRO A 105 2.15 -7.77 25.82
N SER A 106 0.98 -7.91 25.20
CA SER A 106 0.69 -8.93 24.20
C SER A 106 1.25 -8.60 22.83
N VAL A 107 1.39 -7.32 22.47
CA VAL A 107 1.81 -6.93 21.12
C VAL A 107 3.30 -7.22 20.95
N LYS A 108 3.63 -7.91 19.86
CA LYS A 108 4.99 -8.30 19.48
C LYS A 108 5.40 -7.76 18.12
N ARG A 109 4.45 -7.53 17.21
CA ARG A 109 4.76 -7.04 15.86
C ARG A 109 3.89 -5.84 15.47
N PHE A 110 4.49 -4.92 14.72
CA PHE A 110 3.82 -3.76 14.15
C PHE A 110 4.12 -3.62 12.65
N PHE A 111 3.07 -3.62 11.84
CA PHE A 111 3.13 -3.38 10.40
C PHE A 111 2.62 -1.95 10.13
N PRO A 112 3.51 -0.96 9.94
CA PRO A 112 3.09 0.40 9.64
C PRO A 112 2.50 0.54 8.23
N SER A 113 1.76 1.62 8.01
CA SER A 113 1.18 2.00 6.72
C SER A 113 2.27 2.42 5.73
N GLU A 114 2.85 1.42 5.08
CA GLU A 114 3.96 1.55 4.12
C GLU A 114 3.46 1.31 2.69
N TYR A 115 2.99 0.09 2.40
CA TYR A 115 2.31 -0.41 1.18
C TYR A 115 2.41 0.48 -0.04
N GLY A 116 3.62 0.81 -0.47
CA GLY A 116 3.82 1.83 -1.50
C GLY A 116 5.26 1.90 -1.95
N THR A 117 5.59 3.01 -2.63
CA THR A 117 6.96 3.40 -2.97
C THR A 117 7.87 3.34 -1.74
N ASP A 118 9.09 2.79 -1.90
CA ASP A 118 10.11 2.91 -0.86
C ASP A 118 10.40 4.38 -0.62
N ILE A 119 10.33 4.79 0.63
CA ILE A 119 10.63 6.16 1.04
C ILE A 119 12.11 6.36 1.35
N GLU A 120 12.93 5.31 1.15
CA GLU A 120 14.38 5.30 1.31
C GLU A 120 15.05 4.63 0.09
N TYR A 121 14.59 4.92 -1.13
CA TYR A 121 15.15 4.35 -2.36
C TYR A 121 16.60 4.81 -2.61
N ASP A 122 16.92 6.07 -2.31
CA ASP A 122 18.26 6.66 -2.32
C ASP A 122 18.30 7.92 -1.42
N ALA A 123 19.41 8.67 -1.45
CA ALA A 123 19.61 9.85 -0.63
C ALA A 123 18.64 11.01 -0.92
N THR A 124 18.12 11.15 -2.14
CA THR A 124 17.20 12.25 -2.51
C THR A 124 15.80 12.02 -1.98
N SER A 125 15.45 10.77 -1.66
CA SER A 125 14.14 10.41 -1.11
C SER A 125 13.82 11.13 0.22
N ALA A 126 14.84 11.56 0.96
CA ALA A 126 14.70 12.28 2.22
C ALA A 126 14.05 13.66 2.06
N ASP A 127 14.10 14.27 0.87
CA ASP A 127 13.56 15.59 0.59
C ASP A 127 12.17 15.53 -0.05
N GLU A 128 11.71 14.34 -0.44
CA GLU A 128 10.41 14.15 -1.08
C GLU A 128 9.27 14.43 -0.08
N VAL A 129 8.44 15.43 -0.40
CA VAL A 129 7.27 15.82 0.42
C VAL A 129 6.38 14.63 0.82
N PRO A 130 5.99 13.69 -0.08
CA PRO A 130 5.13 12.59 0.32
C PRO A 130 5.78 11.56 1.27
N HIS A 131 7.09 11.62 1.49
CA HIS A 131 7.83 10.65 2.29
C HIS A 131 7.99 11.07 3.74
N GLN A 132 7.91 12.38 4.02
CA GLN A 132 8.27 12.97 5.31
C GLN A 132 7.62 12.32 6.53
N GLN A 133 6.31 12.08 6.50
CA GLN A 133 5.62 11.51 7.65
C GLN A 133 5.96 10.03 7.85
N LYS A 134 6.15 9.27 6.78
CA LYS A 134 6.55 7.87 6.88
C LYS A 134 8.00 7.72 7.34
N LEU A 135 8.90 8.64 6.94
CA LEU A 135 10.28 8.68 7.43
C LEU A 135 10.32 8.83 8.95
N LYS A 136 9.45 9.69 9.52
CA LYS A 136 9.31 9.83 10.98
C LYS A 136 8.81 8.55 11.65
N VAL A 137 7.88 7.82 11.01
CA VAL A 137 7.39 6.52 11.50
C VAL A 137 8.49 5.46 11.48
N ARG A 138 9.24 5.32 10.37
CA ARG A 138 10.39 4.41 10.30
C ARG A 138 11.45 4.76 11.36
N ALA A 139 11.71 6.05 11.58
CA ALA A 139 12.64 6.50 12.61
C ALA A 139 12.17 6.13 14.03
N ALA A 140 10.88 6.26 14.34
CA ALA A 140 10.33 5.86 15.63
C ALA A 140 10.47 4.34 15.87
N LEU A 141 10.18 3.51 14.86
CA LEU A 141 10.31 2.06 14.93
C LEU A 141 11.77 1.59 15.08
N ARG A 142 12.71 2.22 14.38
CA ARG A 142 14.14 1.93 14.56
C ARG A 142 14.68 2.42 15.90
N LYS A 143 14.14 3.51 16.43
CA LYS A 143 14.51 4.03 17.76
C LYS A 143 14.12 3.04 18.85
N GLN A 144 12.88 2.57 18.87
CA GLN A 144 12.43 1.61 19.89
C GLN A 144 13.18 0.26 19.80
N GLU A 145 13.56 -0.16 18.60
CA GLU A 145 14.38 -1.35 18.40
C GLU A 145 15.76 -1.20 19.07
N LYS A 146 16.45 -0.08 18.82
CA LYS A 146 17.74 0.23 19.46
C LYS A 146 17.63 0.33 20.98
N GLU A 147 16.49 0.78 21.48
CA GLU A 147 16.19 0.85 22.92
C GLU A 147 15.76 -0.49 23.53
N GLY A 148 15.66 -1.56 22.73
CA GLY A 148 15.29 -2.89 23.20
C GLY A 148 13.86 -2.98 23.73
N LYS A 149 12.92 -2.19 23.17
CA LYS A 149 11.51 -2.16 23.62
C LYS A 149 10.71 -3.42 23.28
N GLY A 150 11.28 -4.33 22.48
CA GLY A 150 10.70 -5.65 22.21
C GLY A 150 9.49 -5.64 21.28
N LEU A 151 9.37 -4.63 20.42
CA LEU A 151 8.38 -4.56 19.35
C LEU A 151 9.07 -4.77 18.00
N ASP A 152 8.82 -5.90 17.36
CA ASP A 152 9.31 -6.14 16.01
C ASP A 152 8.47 -5.37 14.98
N TYR A 153 9.04 -5.04 13.83
CA TYR A 153 8.32 -4.34 12.76
C TYR A 153 8.67 -4.86 11.37
N THR A 154 7.76 -4.64 10.42
CA THR A 154 7.97 -5.01 9.02
C THR A 154 7.47 -3.91 8.10
N PHE A 155 8.36 -3.32 7.29
CA PHE A 155 7.95 -2.38 6.24
C PHE A 155 7.65 -3.16 4.96
N VAL A 156 6.38 -3.28 4.59
CA VAL A 156 6.00 -3.93 3.32
C VAL A 156 5.98 -2.87 2.22
N VAL A 157 7.02 -2.86 1.39
CA VAL A 157 7.24 -1.90 0.31
C VAL A 157 6.79 -2.54 -1.00
N THR A 158 5.62 -2.14 -1.48
CA THR A 158 4.95 -2.76 -2.65
C THR A 158 5.17 -2.01 -3.96
N GLY A 159 5.84 -0.85 -3.93
CA GLY A 159 5.82 0.05 -5.06
C GLY A 159 4.41 0.63 -5.33
N PRO A 160 4.15 1.17 -6.53
CA PRO A 160 2.88 1.77 -6.90
C PRO A 160 1.76 0.73 -7.02
N PHE A 161 0.54 1.12 -6.62
CA PHE A 161 -0.67 0.34 -6.85
C PHE A 161 -1.02 0.33 -8.33
N ALA A 162 -1.19 -0.86 -8.89
CA ALA A 162 -1.44 -1.05 -10.32
C ALA A 162 -2.75 -0.37 -10.76
N TYR A 163 -3.85 -0.51 -10.00
CA TYR A 163 -5.13 0.06 -10.43
C TYR A 163 -5.12 1.58 -10.44
N GLY A 164 -4.43 2.20 -9.48
CA GLY A 164 -4.19 3.65 -9.49
C GLY A 164 -3.29 4.10 -10.63
N TYR A 165 -2.24 3.32 -10.94
CA TYR A 165 -1.29 3.63 -12.02
C TYR A 165 -1.93 3.53 -13.41
N LEU A 166 -2.73 2.49 -13.64
CA LEU A 166 -3.40 2.14 -14.90
C LEU A 166 -4.71 2.93 -15.15
N GLY A 167 -5.08 3.83 -14.25
CA GLY A 167 -6.28 4.65 -14.37
C GLY A 167 -6.20 5.73 -15.45
N LYS A 168 -7.35 6.35 -15.71
CA LYS A 168 -7.53 7.45 -16.68
C LYS A 168 -6.55 8.61 -16.42
N PRO A 169 -5.98 9.25 -17.47
CA PRO A 169 -5.09 10.40 -17.33
C PRO A 169 -5.73 11.56 -16.54
N ARG A 170 -4.95 12.20 -15.67
CA ARG A 170 -5.39 13.37 -14.88
C ARG A 170 -4.35 14.48 -14.92
N GLY A 171 -4.65 15.57 -15.62
CA GLY A 171 -3.93 16.85 -15.50
C GLY A 171 -2.41 16.81 -15.68
N GLY A 172 -1.86 15.85 -16.44
CA GLY A 172 -0.39 15.69 -16.61
C GLY A 172 0.26 14.59 -15.75
N LEU A 173 -0.50 13.86 -14.93
CA LEU A 173 -0.02 12.74 -14.11
C LEU A 173 0.30 11.46 -14.92
N GLY A 174 0.24 11.50 -16.24
CA GLY A 174 0.17 10.30 -17.07
C GLY A 174 -1.12 9.48 -16.83
N GLY A 175 -1.30 8.42 -17.61
CA GLY A 175 -2.39 7.46 -17.43
C GLY A 175 -2.88 6.86 -18.74
N PHE A 176 -3.97 6.07 -18.65
CA PHE A 176 -4.48 5.24 -19.74
C PHE A 176 -6.00 5.39 -19.83
N ASP A 177 -6.51 5.98 -20.91
CA ASP A 177 -7.93 6.19 -21.18
C ASP A 177 -8.45 5.12 -22.14
N VAL A 178 -9.10 4.10 -21.56
CA VAL A 178 -9.60 2.94 -22.30
C VAL A 178 -10.71 3.35 -23.29
N LYS A 179 -11.57 4.31 -22.93
CA LYS A 179 -12.69 4.72 -23.79
C LYS A 179 -12.21 5.54 -24.98
N ALA A 180 -11.23 6.41 -24.76
CA ALA A 180 -10.65 7.23 -25.80
C ALA A 180 -9.52 6.53 -26.58
N LYS A 181 -9.10 5.32 -26.14
CA LYS A 181 -7.93 4.60 -26.67
C LYS A 181 -6.70 5.51 -26.72
N ARG A 182 -6.44 6.22 -25.62
CA ARG A 182 -5.36 7.21 -25.49
C ARG A 182 -4.54 6.96 -24.24
N ALA A 183 -3.24 7.14 -24.32
CA ALA A 183 -2.33 7.12 -23.17
C ALA A 183 -1.52 8.42 -23.08
N VAL A 184 -1.22 8.82 -21.85
CA VAL A 184 -0.21 9.85 -21.56
C VAL A 184 0.92 9.17 -20.81
N VAL A 185 2.10 9.14 -21.43
CA VAL A 185 3.30 8.48 -20.91
C VAL A 185 4.28 9.53 -20.42
N LEU A 186 4.84 9.31 -19.23
CA LEU A 186 5.95 10.12 -18.72
C LEU A 186 7.28 9.49 -19.13
N GLY A 187 8.17 10.28 -19.70
CA GLY A 187 9.43 9.83 -20.32
C GLY A 187 9.21 9.20 -21.71
N ASP A 188 10.09 8.27 -22.09
CA ASP A 188 10.07 7.61 -23.40
C ASP A 188 9.23 6.31 -23.43
N GLY A 189 8.65 5.94 -22.28
CA GLY A 189 7.85 4.74 -22.10
C GLY A 189 8.62 3.41 -22.02
N LYS A 190 9.96 3.44 -22.06
CA LYS A 190 10.82 2.24 -22.01
C LYS A 190 11.35 1.94 -20.61
N GLY A 191 11.31 2.93 -19.72
CA GLY A 191 11.66 2.75 -18.32
C GLY A 191 10.82 1.66 -17.65
N LYS A 192 11.47 0.75 -16.94
CA LYS A 192 10.76 -0.30 -16.19
C LYS A 192 10.06 0.29 -14.98
N ILE A 193 8.96 -0.34 -14.58
CA ILE A 193 8.23 -0.06 -13.35
C ILE A 193 7.76 -1.37 -12.73
N SER A 194 7.96 -1.51 -11.42
CA SER A 194 7.42 -2.62 -10.64
C SER A 194 6.09 -2.20 -10.03
N LEU A 195 5.01 -2.91 -10.33
CA LEU A 195 3.65 -2.62 -9.89
C LEU A 195 3.11 -3.75 -9.04
N THR A 196 2.23 -3.42 -8.11
CA THR A 196 1.50 -4.39 -7.29
C THR A 196 0.01 -4.17 -7.44
N THR A 197 -0.76 -5.21 -7.80
CA THR A 197 -2.21 -5.10 -7.80
C THR A 197 -2.72 -4.94 -6.38
N ASP A 198 -3.81 -4.20 -6.22
CA ASP A 198 -4.34 -3.88 -4.90
C ASP A 198 -4.70 -5.15 -4.08
N PRO A 199 -5.25 -6.24 -4.65
CA PRO A 199 -5.38 -7.53 -3.97
C PRO A 199 -4.05 -8.16 -3.56
N ASP A 200 -3.02 -8.09 -4.42
CA ASP A 200 -1.70 -8.64 -4.13
C ASP A 200 -0.97 -7.91 -3.01
N VAL A 201 -1.25 -6.62 -2.78
CA VAL A 201 -0.78 -5.94 -1.57
C VAL A 201 -1.24 -6.69 -0.33
N GLY A 202 -2.51 -7.14 -0.30
CA GLY A 202 -3.03 -7.96 0.78
C GLY A 202 -2.34 -9.33 0.86
N LYS A 203 -2.12 -10.00 -0.28
CA LYS A 203 -1.42 -11.31 -0.31
C LYS A 203 0.00 -11.19 0.23
N LEU A 204 0.72 -10.13 -0.14
CA LEU A 204 2.09 -9.87 0.28
C LEU A 204 2.17 -9.50 1.78
N VAL A 205 1.19 -8.76 2.32
CA VAL A 205 1.09 -8.52 3.77
C VAL A 205 0.83 -9.84 4.51
N VAL A 206 -0.08 -10.68 4.02
CA VAL A 206 -0.32 -12.03 4.59
C VAL A 206 0.94 -12.88 4.53
N ALA A 207 1.65 -12.90 3.41
CA ALA A 207 2.91 -13.63 3.27
C ALA A 207 3.94 -13.18 4.32
N ALA A 208 4.11 -11.87 4.52
CA ALA A 208 5.00 -11.33 5.55
C ALA A 208 4.53 -11.66 6.99
N LEU A 209 3.22 -11.69 7.24
CA LEU A 209 2.67 -12.14 8.53
C LEU A 209 3.00 -13.62 8.81
N LEU A 210 3.02 -14.46 7.78
CA LEU A 210 3.30 -15.90 7.90
C LEU A 210 4.80 -16.25 7.92
N HIS A 211 5.69 -15.30 7.63
CA HIS A 211 7.14 -15.45 7.66
C HIS A 211 7.78 -14.47 8.66
N PRO A 212 7.49 -14.59 9.97
CA PRO A 212 7.86 -13.59 10.96
C PRO A 212 9.38 -13.39 11.08
N GLU A 213 10.18 -14.45 10.95
CA GLU A 213 11.64 -14.36 11.08
C GLU A 213 12.26 -13.64 9.88
N GLU A 214 11.81 -13.99 8.68
CA GLU A 214 12.27 -13.39 7.44
C GLU A 214 11.80 -11.94 7.29
N ALA A 215 10.66 -11.58 7.89
CA ALA A 215 10.07 -10.24 7.84
C ALA A 215 10.54 -9.30 8.97
N LYS A 216 11.28 -9.81 9.95
CA LYS A 216 11.63 -9.08 11.18
C LYS A 216 12.54 -7.87 10.93
N ASN A 217 12.14 -6.72 11.46
CA ASN A 217 12.87 -5.46 11.57
C ASN A 217 13.53 -4.98 10.26
N ARG A 218 12.82 -5.15 9.14
CA ARG A 218 13.34 -4.77 7.83
C ARG A 218 12.27 -4.26 6.89
N ALA A 219 12.74 -3.70 5.78
CA ALA A 219 11.91 -3.49 4.60
C ALA A 219 11.91 -4.75 3.73
N LEU A 220 10.72 -5.16 3.31
CA LEU A 220 10.47 -6.18 2.29
C LEU A 220 10.04 -5.47 1.01
N ARG A 221 10.88 -5.53 -0.02
CA ARG A 221 10.63 -4.95 -1.34
C ARG A 221 10.00 -6.00 -2.23
N VAL A 222 8.70 -5.88 -2.43
CA VAL A 222 7.88 -6.91 -3.08
C VAL A 222 7.01 -6.30 -4.16
N ASN A 223 6.66 -7.06 -5.19
CA ASN A 223 5.65 -6.63 -6.16
C ASN A 223 5.02 -7.79 -6.92
N SER A 224 3.89 -7.52 -7.59
CA SER A 224 3.24 -8.47 -8.51
C SER A 224 4.09 -8.70 -9.75
N PHE A 225 4.32 -7.65 -10.54
CA PHE A 225 5.02 -7.75 -11.83
C PHE A 225 5.85 -6.50 -12.14
N THR A 226 6.79 -6.64 -13.08
CA THR A 226 7.60 -5.53 -13.60
C THR A 226 7.37 -5.42 -15.10
N THR A 227 7.11 -4.21 -15.58
CA THR A 227 6.71 -3.92 -16.97
C THR A 227 7.27 -2.58 -17.43
N THR A 228 6.91 -2.12 -18.64
CA THR A 228 7.14 -0.76 -19.13
C THR A 228 5.82 -0.09 -19.51
N PRO A 229 5.73 1.25 -19.55
CA PRO A 229 4.56 1.94 -20.08
C PRO A 229 4.17 1.49 -21.51
N LEU A 230 5.15 1.19 -22.37
CA LEU A 230 4.88 0.68 -23.72
C LEU A 230 4.29 -0.73 -23.71
N ASP A 231 4.77 -1.63 -22.84
CA ASP A 231 4.18 -2.97 -22.68
C ASP A 231 2.76 -2.89 -22.12
N ILE A 232 2.50 -1.94 -21.21
CA ILE A 232 1.14 -1.66 -20.70
C ILE A 232 0.21 -1.25 -21.85
N ILE A 233 0.66 -0.33 -22.71
CA ILE A 233 -0.13 0.09 -23.89
C ILE A 233 -0.38 -1.10 -24.80
N ALA A 234 0.64 -1.91 -25.11
CA ALA A 234 0.49 -3.09 -25.94
C ALA A 234 -0.52 -4.10 -25.37
N GLU A 235 -0.54 -4.29 -24.05
CA GLU A 235 -1.54 -5.18 -23.42
C GLU A 235 -2.95 -4.57 -23.44
N PHE A 236 -3.09 -3.25 -23.25
CA PHE A 236 -4.38 -2.56 -23.45
C PHE A 236 -4.89 -2.69 -24.89
N GLU A 237 -4.05 -2.43 -25.89
CA GLU A 237 -4.39 -2.59 -27.31
C GLU A 237 -4.87 -4.02 -27.58
N LYS A 238 -4.11 -5.02 -27.14
CA LYS A 238 -4.46 -6.45 -27.27
C LYS A 238 -5.82 -6.78 -26.68
N GLN A 239 -6.14 -6.31 -25.48
CA GLN A 239 -7.41 -6.61 -24.80
C GLN A 239 -8.59 -5.74 -25.28
N THR A 240 -8.34 -4.65 -26.03
CA THR A 240 -9.38 -3.73 -26.52
C THR A 240 -9.64 -3.82 -28.03
N GLY A 241 -9.26 -4.94 -28.66
CA GLY A 241 -9.54 -5.25 -30.07
C GLY A 241 -8.36 -5.07 -31.02
N GLY A 242 -7.16 -4.80 -30.52
CA GLY A 242 -5.91 -4.74 -31.29
C GLY A 242 -5.64 -3.41 -31.99
N GLU A 243 -6.54 -2.44 -31.89
CA GLU A 243 -6.34 -1.10 -32.45
C GLU A 243 -5.21 -0.36 -31.71
N LYS A 244 -4.42 0.40 -32.46
CA LYS A 244 -3.37 1.24 -31.90
C LYS A 244 -3.92 2.43 -31.14
N TRP A 245 -3.38 2.67 -29.95
CA TRP A 245 -3.77 3.79 -29.11
C TRP A 245 -3.01 5.05 -29.50
N GLU A 246 -3.63 6.21 -29.32
CA GLU A 246 -2.95 7.50 -29.40
C GLU A 246 -2.06 7.68 -28.15
N VAL A 247 -0.77 7.94 -28.33
CA VAL A 247 0.17 8.07 -27.23
C VAL A 247 0.79 9.46 -27.23
N GLU A 248 0.53 10.20 -26.15
CA GLU A 248 1.17 11.47 -25.84
C GLU A 248 2.34 11.21 -24.88
N TYR A 249 3.49 11.82 -25.14
CA TYR A 249 4.68 11.69 -24.30
C TYR A 249 4.98 13.04 -23.63
N HIS A 250 5.13 13.02 -22.31
CA HIS A 250 5.64 14.16 -21.54
C HIS A 250 7.03 13.79 -21.02
N SER A 251 8.01 14.63 -21.32
CA SER A 251 9.37 14.48 -20.80
C SER A 251 9.42 14.51 -19.27
N LEU A 252 10.52 14.01 -18.70
CA LEU A 252 10.73 14.09 -17.25
C LEU A 252 10.89 15.53 -16.76
N GLU A 253 11.35 16.45 -17.61
CA GLU A 253 11.39 17.88 -17.28
C GLU A 253 9.98 18.46 -17.19
N GLU A 254 9.10 18.18 -18.16
CA GLU A 254 7.69 18.60 -18.11
C GLU A 254 6.97 18.03 -16.87
N ALA A 255 7.31 16.80 -16.46
CA ALA A 255 6.79 16.21 -15.23
C ALA A 255 7.23 16.98 -13.97
N ARG A 256 8.50 17.40 -13.90
CA ARG A 256 9.04 18.24 -12.80
C ARG A 256 8.42 19.63 -12.78
N GLU A 257 8.26 20.26 -13.94
CA GLU A 257 7.59 21.56 -14.05
C GLU A 257 6.13 21.49 -13.60
N SER A 258 5.42 20.43 -14.01
CA SER A 258 4.03 20.19 -13.61
C SER A 258 3.91 19.94 -12.10
N GLU A 259 4.84 19.18 -11.52
CA GLU A 259 4.92 18.99 -10.07
C GLU A 259 5.14 20.31 -9.33
N LYS A 260 6.16 21.08 -9.75
CA LYS A 260 6.48 22.37 -9.15
C LYS A 260 5.28 23.31 -9.18
N LYS A 261 4.65 23.45 -10.35
CA LYS A 261 3.44 24.27 -10.53
C LYS A 261 2.30 23.80 -9.62
N ALA A 262 2.08 22.48 -9.52
CA ALA A 262 1.04 21.94 -8.66
C ALA A 262 1.25 22.31 -7.18
N TYR A 263 2.49 22.36 -6.70
CA TYR A 263 2.80 22.83 -5.35
C TYR A 263 2.63 24.35 -5.19
N GLU A 264 3.09 25.15 -6.16
CA GLU A 264 2.94 26.61 -6.16
C GLU A 264 1.45 27.04 -6.13
N GLU A 265 0.59 26.29 -6.81
CA GLU A 265 -0.86 26.53 -6.86
C GLU A 265 -1.63 25.90 -5.69
N GLY A 266 -0.97 25.18 -4.78
CA GLY A 266 -1.63 24.48 -3.68
C GLY A 266 -2.58 23.36 -4.13
N SER A 267 -2.28 22.74 -5.27
CA SER A 267 -3.14 21.71 -5.88
C SER A 267 -3.30 20.48 -4.97
N PRO A 268 -4.53 19.98 -4.76
CA PRO A 268 -4.77 18.80 -3.93
C PRO A 268 -4.15 17.52 -4.51
N VAL A 269 -3.69 17.54 -5.76
CA VAL A 269 -3.03 16.40 -6.43
C VAL A 269 -1.51 16.56 -6.58
N ALA A 270 -0.90 17.59 -5.99
CA ALA A 270 0.55 17.84 -6.08
C ALA A 270 1.40 16.61 -5.69
N VAL A 271 1.02 15.93 -4.61
CA VAL A 271 1.65 14.66 -4.18
C VAL A 271 1.57 13.58 -5.26
N GLY A 272 0.50 13.56 -6.06
CA GLY A 272 0.37 12.65 -7.19
C GLY A 272 1.46 12.87 -8.24
N PHE A 273 1.84 14.12 -8.51
CA PHE A 273 2.89 14.46 -9.48
C PHE A 273 4.24 13.98 -8.99
N THR A 274 4.58 14.23 -7.73
CA THR A 274 5.80 13.72 -7.10
C THR A 274 5.92 12.22 -7.26
N LEU A 275 4.86 11.48 -6.92
CA LEU A 275 4.88 10.02 -7.03
C LEU A 275 5.03 9.55 -8.48
N ARG A 276 4.27 10.14 -9.42
CA ARG A 276 4.36 9.79 -10.84
C ARG A 276 5.74 10.09 -11.42
N ARG A 277 6.38 11.20 -11.03
CA ARG A 277 7.77 11.51 -11.38
C ARG A 277 8.72 10.45 -10.83
N ILE A 278 8.68 10.17 -9.52
CA ILE A 278 9.53 9.17 -8.87
C ILE A 278 9.44 7.82 -9.61
N TRP A 279 8.24 7.41 -10.02
CA TRP A 279 8.03 6.17 -10.74
C TRP A 279 8.58 6.21 -12.16
N ALA A 280 8.38 7.32 -12.89
CA ALA A 280 8.91 7.52 -14.23
C ALA A 280 10.45 7.60 -14.25
N GLU A 281 11.06 8.09 -13.17
CA GLU A 281 12.51 8.12 -12.96
C GLU A 281 13.10 6.77 -12.53
N GLY A 282 12.27 5.72 -12.41
CA GLY A 282 12.73 4.37 -12.06
C GLY A 282 13.12 4.19 -10.60
N ARG A 283 12.81 5.15 -9.72
CA ARG A 283 13.20 5.16 -8.29
C ARG A 283 12.46 4.13 -7.42
N THR A 284 11.67 3.25 -8.05
CA THR A 284 10.94 2.15 -7.40
C THR A 284 11.34 0.79 -7.94
N LEU A 285 12.40 0.73 -8.75
CA LEU A 285 12.99 -0.51 -9.21
C LEU A 285 14.04 -0.99 -8.22
N TYR A 286 14.02 -2.30 -7.94
CA TYR A 286 15.02 -2.96 -7.12
C TYR A 286 15.67 -4.07 -7.93
N GLU A 287 16.99 -4.22 -7.79
CA GLU A 287 17.73 -5.31 -8.44
C GLU A 287 17.27 -6.69 -7.97
N LYS A 288 16.81 -6.78 -6.71
CA LYS A 288 16.27 -7.99 -6.10
C LYS A 288 14.97 -7.67 -5.38
N ARG A 289 14.03 -8.61 -5.48
CA ARG A 289 12.76 -8.59 -4.74
C ARG A 289 12.84 -9.58 -3.57
N ASP A 290 12.07 -9.30 -2.53
CA ASP A 290 11.94 -10.14 -1.34
C ASP A 290 10.74 -11.11 -1.46
N ASN A 291 10.08 -11.21 -2.62
CA ASN A 291 8.95 -12.12 -2.86
C ASN A 291 9.26 -13.56 -2.42
N GLY A 292 10.32 -14.17 -2.97
CA GLY A 292 10.76 -15.51 -2.60
C GLY A 292 11.19 -15.68 -1.13
N VAL A 293 11.64 -14.60 -0.46
CA VAL A 293 12.03 -14.62 0.96
C VAL A 293 10.81 -14.87 1.86
N ILE A 294 9.63 -14.46 1.43
CA ILE A 294 8.36 -14.67 2.14
C ILE A 294 7.44 -15.68 1.41
N GLY A 295 8.00 -16.53 0.55
CA GLY A 295 7.24 -17.57 -0.16
C GLY A 295 6.16 -17.04 -1.12
N ALA A 296 6.31 -15.83 -1.65
CA ALA A 296 5.33 -15.14 -2.49
C ALA A 296 5.84 -14.86 -3.91
N GLU A 297 6.61 -15.79 -4.50
CA GLU A 297 7.09 -15.67 -5.89
C GLU A 297 6.00 -16.01 -6.92
N GLU A 298 5.04 -16.87 -6.53
CA GLU A 298 3.96 -17.35 -7.39
C GLU A 298 2.58 -16.91 -6.87
N GLY A 299 1.54 -17.03 -7.72
CA GLY A 299 0.16 -16.74 -7.33
C GLY A 299 -0.19 -15.24 -7.23
N LEU A 300 0.72 -14.38 -7.69
CA LEU A 300 0.48 -12.96 -7.87
C LEU A 300 -0.06 -12.67 -9.27
N ASP A 301 -0.81 -11.58 -9.38
CA ASP A 301 -1.43 -11.14 -10.62
C ASP A 301 -0.37 -10.67 -11.63
N THR A 302 -0.68 -10.85 -12.91
CA THR A 302 0.18 -10.43 -14.01
C THR A 302 -0.21 -9.04 -14.54
N LEU A 303 0.59 -8.50 -15.48
CA LEU A 303 0.22 -7.32 -16.26
C LEU A 303 -1.16 -7.49 -16.93
N ALA A 304 -1.42 -8.66 -17.51
CA ALA A 304 -2.66 -8.93 -18.22
C ALA A 304 -3.88 -8.88 -17.29
N ASP A 305 -3.75 -9.43 -16.07
CA ASP A 305 -4.80 -9.39 -15.05
C ASP A 305 -5.08 -7.94 -14.61
N ALA A 306 -4.03 -7.15 -14.37
CA ALA A 306 -4.16 -5.75 -13.97
C ALA A 306 -4.80 -4.88 -15.06
N VAL A 307 -4.43 -5.09 -16.33
CA VAL A 307 -5.03 -4.39 -17.48
C VAL A 307 -6.49 -4.76 -17.65
N LYS A 308 -6.84 -6.04 -17.49
CA LYS A 308 -8.22 -6.50 -17.56
C LYS A 308 -9.11 -5.77 -16.55
N VAL A 309 -8.68 -5.70 -15.30
CA VAL A 309 -9.41 -4.96 -14.25
C VAL A 309 -9.46 -3.46 -14.54
N ALA A 310 -8.40 -2.88 -15.11
CA ALA A 310 -8.42 -1.48 -15.51
C ALA A 310 -9.45 -1.20 -16.62
N ILE A 311 -9.62 -2.11 -17.59
CA ILE A 311 -10.66 -2.03 -18.63
C ILE A 311 -12.05 -2.13 -18.00
N GLU A 312 -12.27 -3.12 -17.13
CA GLU A 312 -13.53 -3.33 -16.41
C GLU A 312 -13.91 -2.07 -15.62
N ASN A 313 -12.98 -1.51 -14.85
CA ASN A 313 -13.20 -0.30 -14.05
C ASN A 313 -13.55 0.94 -14.88
N GLN A 314 -12.99 1.07 -16.09
CA GLN A 314 -13.25 2.23 -16.95
C GLN A 314 -14.53 2.05 -17.77
N THR A 315 -14.86 0.84 -18.18
CA THR A 315 -15.93 0.58 -19.17
C THR A 315 -17.18 -0.05 -18.60
N GLY A 316 -17.11 -0.66 -17.40
CA GLY A 316 -18.19 -1.42 -16.78
C GLY A 316 -18.50 -2.74 -17.49
N ARG A 317 -17.59 -3.23 -18.33
CA ARG A 317 -17.70 -4.49 -19.09
C ARG A 317 -16.70 -5.50 -18.58
#